data_AF-A0A5B1CLD8-F1
#
_entry.id   AF-A0A5B1CLD8-F1
#
_cell.length_a   1.000
_cell.length_b   1.000
_cell.length_c   1.000
_cell.angle_alpha   90.00
_cell.angle_beta   90.00
_cell.angle_gamma   90.00
#
_symmetry.space_group_name_H-M   'P 1'
#
loop_
_entity.id
_entity.type
_entity.pdbx_description
1 polymer ?
#
loop_
_entity_poly.entity_id
_entity_poly.type
_entity_poly.pdbx_seq_one_letter_code
_entity_poly.pdbx_strand_id
1 'polypeptide(L)'
;MPSELQLPYYTISAADLAQWLAQQPNCWWNVDGDPVLTSLVDFPCPSGEIAEVVGKLEKNSCVFDPREDEHPNGAPIDPKRLDELANTENNSQSRTFLLRWEGGEVQWLLAEDVDAAGDAA
;
A
#
# COMPACT_ATOMS: atom_id res chain seq x y z
N MET A 1 -13.54 16.16 21.68
CA MET A 1 -12.91 15.84 20.38
C MET A 1 -11.95 14.70 20.69
N PRO A 2 -12.27 13.43 20.36
CA PRO A 2 -11.22 12.42 20.46
C PRO A 2 -10.13 12.85 19.48
N SER A 3 -8.92 13.03 20.01
CA SER A 3 -7.74 13.30 19.19
C SER A 3 -7.65 12.16 18.18
N GLU A 4 -7.94 12.45 16.91
CA GLU A 4 -7.62 11.53 15.82
C GLU A 4 -6.14 11.20 16.00
N LEU A 5 -5.81 9.94 16.22
CA LEU A 5 -4.43 9.47 16.28
C LEU A 5 -3.83 9.79 14.91
N GLN A 6 -3.17 10.95 14.79
CA GLN A 6 -2.44 11.33 13.60
C GLN A 6 -1.18 10.47 13.59
N LEU A 7 -1.34 9.24 13.11
CA LEU A 7 -0.22 8.38 12.79
C LEU A 7 0.69 9.13 11.81
N PRO A 8 2.02 9.07 11.99
CA PRO A 8 2.93 9.63 11.01
C PRO A 8 2.65 9.02 9.64
N TYR A 9 2.71 9.84 8.59
CA TYR A 9 2.48 9.38 7.23
C TYR A 9 3.39 10.06 6.22
N TYR A 10 3.89 9.28 5.28
CA TYR A 10 4.47 9.79 4.05
C TYR A 10 3.38 9.98 3.00
N THR A 11 3.68 10.77 1.97
CA THR A 11 2.84 10.86 0.77
C THR A 11 3.55 10.22 -0.42
N ILE A 12 2.81 9.47 -1.23
CA ILE A 12 3.28 8.88 -2.48
C ILE A 12 2.24 9.11 -3.57
N SER A 13 2.68 9.40 -4.79
CA SER A 13 1.75 9.47 -5.92
C SER A 13 1.29 8.05 -6.30
N ALA A 14 0.07 7.90 -6.80
CA ALA A 14 -0.38 6.60 -7.28
C ALA A 14 0.47 6.09 -8.47
N ALA A 15 1.05 6.99 -9.27
CA ALA A 15 2.00 6.61 -10.31
C ALA A 15 3.28 5.98 -9.73
N ASP A 16 3.85 6.57 -8.68
CA ASP A 16 5.03 6.03 -7.99
C ASP A 16 4.71 4.70 -7.27
N LEU A 17 3.53 4.60 -6.64
CA LEU A 17 3.06 3.37 -6.00
C LEU A 17 2.86 2.25 -7.04
N ALA A 18 2.27 2.57 -8.20
CA ALA A 18 2.12 1.64 -9.30
C ALA A 18 3.47 1.19 -9.87
N GLN A 19 4.42 2.12 -10.01
CA GLN A 19 5.77 1.80 -10.45
C GLN A 19 6.48 0.87 -9.47
N TRP A 20 6.30 1.08 -8.16
CA TRP A 20 6.84 0.18 -7.15
C TRP A 20 6.20 -1.20 -7.21
N LEU A 21 4.87 -1.29 -7.29
CA LEU A 21 4.13 -2.56 -7.45
C LEU A 21 4.61 -3.33 -8.68
N ALA A 22 4.79 -2.66 -9.82
CA ALA A 22 5.28 -3.27 -11.06
C ALA A 22 6.71 -3.84 -10.96
N GLN A 23 7.51 -3.38 -9.99
CA GLN A 23 8.87 -3.88 -9.73
C GLN A 23 8.91 -5.13 -8.85
N GLN A 24 7.76 -5.65 -8.43
CA GLN A 24 7.63 -6.84 -7.58
C GLN A 24 7.13 -8.04 -8.41
N PRO A 25 7.94 -8.60 -9.34
CA PRO A 25 7.50 -9.71 -10.17
C PRO A 25 7.22 -10.95 -9.32
N ASN A 26 6.19 -11.70 -9.68
CA ASN A 26 5.73 -12.91 -8.99
C ASN A 26 5.16 -12.70 -7.58
N CYS A 27 4.92 -11.44 -7.17
CA CYS A 27 4.16 -11.15 -5.96
C CYS A 27 2.67 -11.04 -6.28
N TRP A 28 1.86 -11.51 -5.34
CA TRP A 28 0.42 -11.30 -5.31
C TRP A 28 0.09 -10.35 -4.18
N TRP A 29 -0.92 -9.52 -4.39
CA TRP A 29 -1.35 -8.51 -3.44
C TRP A 29 -2.82 -8.71 -3.12
N ASN A 30 -3.15 -8.44 -1.87
CA ASN A 30 -4.50 -8.33 -1.38
C ASN A 30 -4.73 -6.90 -0.87
N VAL A 31 -5.94 -6.40 -1.06
CA VAL A 31 -6.35 -5.10 -0.56
C VAL A 31 -7.57 -5.28 0.33
N ASP A 32 -7.48 -4.81 1.57
CA ASP A 32 -8.58 -4.84 2.52
C ASP A 32 -9.02 -3.43 2.89
N GLY A 33 -10.32 -3.17 2.78
CA GLY A 33 -10.93 -1.89 3.16
C GLY A 33 -10.94 -0.79 2.10
N ASP A 34 -10.27 -0.94 0.94
CA ASP A 34 -10.35 0.08 -0.12
C ASP A 34 -11.51 -0.19 -1.08
N PRO A 35 -12.59 0.64 -1.10
CA PRO A 35 -13.73 0.41 -1.99
C PRO A 35 -13.44 0.71 -3.46
N VAL A 36 -12.39 1.49 -3.76
CA VAL A 36 -12.08 1.91 -5.14
C VAL A 36 -11.39 0.76 -5.86
N LEU A 37 -10.28 0.26 -5.31
CA LEU A 37 -9.49 -0.82 -5.86
C LEU A 37 -10.31 -2.12 -5.93
N THR A 38 -11.03 -2.46 -4.85
CA THR A 38 -11.90 -3.67 -4.82
C THR A 38 -13.06 -3.61 -5.82
N SER A 39 -13.40 -2.43 -6.34
CA SER A 39 -14.38 -2.28 -7.43
C SER A 39 -13.75 -2.32 -8.83
N LEU A 40 -12.42 -2.27 -8.93
CA LEU A 40 -11.67 -2.20 -10.19
C LEU A 40 -10.93 -3.49 -10.53
N VAL A 41 -10.54 -4.28 -9.53
CA VAL A 41 -9.86 -5.56 -9.68
C VAL A 41 -10.30 -6.53 -8.59
N ASP A 42 -10.35 -7.81 -8.92
CA ASP A 42 -10.62 -8.89 -7.96
C ASP A 42 -9.34 -9.21 -7.19
N PHE A 43 -9.44 -9.34 -5.87
CA PHE A 43 -8.31 -9.69 -5.01
C PHE A 43 -8.40 -11.14 -4.52
N PRO A 44 -7.25 -11.82 -4.32
CA PRO A 44 -5.89 -11.35 -4.55
C PRO A 44 -5.55 -11.24 -6.05
N CYS A 45 -4.68 -10.29 -6.42
CA CYS A 45 -4.26 -10.09 -7.81
C CYS A 45 -2.74 -9.97 -7.94
N PRO A 46 -2.18 -10.28 -9.13
CA PRO A 46 -0.75 -10.15 -9.36
C PRO A 46 -0.31 -8.68 -9.39
N SER A 47 0.95 -8.42 -9.02
CA SER A 47 1.58 -7.08 -9.03
C SER A 47 1.30 -6.25 -10.29
N GLY A 48 1.27 -6.88 -11.47
CA GLY A 48 1.01 -6.18 -12.74
C GLY A 48 -0.41 -5.61 -12.84
N GLU A 49 -1.42 -6.35 -12.37
CA GLU A 49 -2.82 -5.92 -12.46
C GLU A 49 -3.11 -4.78 -11.49
N ILE A 50 -2.68 -4.91 -10.23
CA ILE A 50 -2.82 -3.83 -9.25
C ILE A 50 -2.02 -2.59 -9.67
N ALA A 51 -0.81 -2.75 -10.22
CA ALA A 51 -0.03 -1.62 -10.71
C ALA A 51 -0.75 -0.86 -11.84
N GLU A 52 -1.38 -1.57 -12.77
CA GLU A 52 -2.13 -0.93 -13.86
C GLU A 52 -3.34 -0.14 -13.33
N VAL A 53 -4.09 -0.72 -12.39
CA VAL A 53 -5.27 -0.07 -11.80
C VAL A 53 -4.87 1.13 -10.95
N VAL A 54 -3.88 0.97 -10.07
CA VAL A 54 -3.37 2.06 -9.22
C VAL A 54 -2.78 3.18 -10.09
N GLY A 55 -2.04 2.86 -11.14
CA GLY A 55 -1.41 3.84 -12.02
C GLY A 55 -2.40 4.69 -12.82
N LYS A 56 -3.64 4.22 -12.99
CA LYS A 56 -4.74 5.00 -13.60
C LYS A 56 -5.39 5.97 -12.63
N LEU A 57 -5.12 5.86 -11.32
CA LEU A 57 -5.64 6.79 -10.32
C LEU A 57 -4.77 8.05 -10.32
N GLU A 58 -5.34 9.20 -10.67
CA GLU A 58 -4.66 10.50 -10.60
C GLU A 58 -4.73 11.08 -9.18
N LYS A 59 -4.29 10.29 -8.18
CA LYS A 59 -4.40 10.62 -6.75
C LYS A 59 -3.10 10.34 -6.00
N ASN A 60 -2.92 11.00 -4.86
CA ASN A 60 -1.87 10.64 -3.90
C ASN A 60 -2.44 9.70 -2.84
N SER A 61 -1.56 8.92 -2.22
CA SER A 61 -1.86 8.11 -1.05
C SER A 61 -0.97 8.53 0.12
N CYS A 62 -1.57 8.58 1.30
CA CYS A 62 -0.85 8.57 2.56
C CYS A 62 -0.38 7.14 2.84
N VAL A 63 0.88 6.96 3.20
CA VAL A 63 1.46 5.70 3.66
C VAL A 63 1.78 5.88 5.12
N PHE A 64 1.07 5.17 6.00
CA PHE A 64 1.27 5.29 7.43
C PHE A 64 2.43 4.41 7.88
N ASP A 65 3.30 4.98 8.71
CA ASP A 65 4.37 4.26 9.38
C ASP A 65 4.13 4.32 10.90
N PRO A 66 3.87 3.18 11.57
CA PRO A 66 3.71 3.16 13.02
C PRO A 66 5.04 3.29 13.79
N ARG A 67 6.20 3.26 13.12
CA ARG A 67 7.51 3.38 13.76
C ARG A 67 7.72 4.82 14.26
N GLU A 68 8.10 4.94 15.53
CA GLU A 68 8.22 6.25 16.21
C GLU A 68 9.46 7.06 15.79
N ASP A 69 10.37 6.47 15.00
CA ASP A 69 11.69 7.05 14.69
C ASP A 69 11.64 8.21 13.70
N GLU A 70 10.72 8.18 12.73
CA GLU A 70 10.51 9.28 11.77
C GLU A 70 9.08 9.80 11.94
N HIS A 71 8.93 11.14 11.99
CA HIS A 71 7.61 11.80 12.01
C HIS A 71 7.38 12.49 10.66
N PRO A 72 7.20 11.73 9.57
CA PRO A 72 6.78 12.28 8.31
C PRO A 72 5.39 12.89 8.50
N ASN A 73 5.33 14.21 8.49
CA ASN A 73 4.06 14.95 8.54
C ASN A 73 3.58 15.19 7.11
N GLY A 74 3.41 14.11 6.33
CA GLY A 74 3.04 14.17 4.91
C GLY A 74 4.20 14.41 3.95
N ALA A 75 5.45 14.18 4.37
CA ALA A 75 6.61 14.31 3.50
C ALA A 75 6.51 13.32 2.32
N PRO A 76 6.86 13.73 1.09
CA PRO A 76 6.90 12.81 -0.04
C PRO A 76 7.97 11.75 0.20
N ILE A 77 7.64 10.48 -0.08
CA ILE A 77 8.61 9.38 -0.02
C ILE A 77 9.08 8.99 -1.42
N ASP A 78 10.37 8.65 -1.53
CA ASP A 78 10.91 8.02 -2.72
C ASP A 78 10.37 6.58 -2.81
N PRO A 79 9.74 6.14 -3.92
CA PRO A 79 9.23 4.78 -4.06
C PRO A 79 10.26 3.68 -3.76
N LYS A 80 11.57 3.95 -3.86
CA LYS A 80 12.62 2.99 -3.47
C LYS A 80 12.70 2.73 -1.97
N ARG A 81 12.22 3.65 -1.14
CA ARG A 81 12.15 3.51 0.31
C ARG A 81 10.87 2.82 0.77
N LEU A 82 9.94 2.51 -0.14
CA LEU A 82 8.70 1.85 0.22
C LEU A 82 8.95 0.47 0.84
N ASP A 83 9.94 -0.28 0.33
CA ASP A 83 10.33 -1.57 0.93
C ASP A 83 10.81 -1.43 2.38
N GLU A 84 11.42 -0.29 2.74
CA GLU A 84 11.85 -0.01 4.12
C GLU A 84 10.64 0.22 5.03
N LEU A 85 9.57 0.84 4.51
CA LEU A 85 8.34 1.09 5.26
C LEU A 85 7.42 -0.13 5.38
N ALA A 86 7.67 -1.17 4.59
CA ALA A 86 6.86 -2.38 4.66
C ALA A 86 6.89 -2.95 6.07
N ASN A 87 5.72 -3.11 6.68
CA ASN A 87 5.62 -3.84 7.93
C ASN A 87 5.69 -5.33 7.64
N THR A 88 6.81 -5.95 7.99
CA THR A 88 7.05 -7.39 7.92
C THR A 88 6.94 -8.07 9.29
N GLU A 89 6.75 -7.31 10.36
CA GLU A 89 6.53 -7.82 11.72
C GLU A 89 5.05 -8.22 11.90
N ASN A 90 4.61 -9.20 11.10
CA ASN A 90 3.29 -9.83 11.19
C ASN A 90 3.41 -11.36 11.15
N ASN A 91 2.31 -12.05 11.46
CA ASN A 91 2.30 -13.51 11.57
C ASN A 91 2.70 -14.23 10.27
N SER A 92 2.53 -13.58 9.13
CA SER A 92 2.81 -14.14 7.80
C SER A 92 4.20 -13.75 7.27
N GLN A 93 4.94 -12.89 7.98
CA GLN A 93 6.18 -12.25 7.52
C GLN A 93 6.07 -11.57 6.14
N SER A 94 4.85 -11.28 5.69
CA SER A 94 4.55 -10.71 4.38
C SER A 94 4.65 -9.19 4.45
N ARG A 95 4.94 -8.52 3.35
CA ARG A 95 4.96 -7.05 3.33
C ARG A 95 3.54 -6.49 3.45
N THR A 96 3.32 -5.67 4.47
CA THR A 96 2.03 -5.02 4.70
C THR A 96 2.18 -3.51 4.83
N PHE A 97 1.22 -2.78 4.30
CA PHE A 97 1.19 -1.33 4.32
C PHE A 97 -0.21 -0.86 4.70
N LEU A 98 -0.28 0.15 5.56
CA LEU A 98 -1.52 0.86 5.83
C LEU A 98 -1.53 2.13 4.99
N LEU A 99 -2.52 2.27 4.12
CA LEU A 99 -2.66 3.38 3.19
C LEU A 99 -3.99 4.10 3.36
N ARG A 100 -4.07 5.30 2.81
CA ARG A 100 -5.32 6.06 2.65
C ARG A 100 -5.17 7.02 1.49
N TRP A 101 -6.16 7.07 0.60
CA TRP A 101 -6.15 8.07 -0.46
C TRP A 101 -6.21 9.48 0.10
N GLU A 102 -5.48 10.41 -0.52
CA GLU A 102 -5.52 11.81 -0.15
C GLU A 102 -6.95 12.36 -0.25
N GLY A 103 -7.41 13.03 0.82
CA GLY A 103 -8.79 13.52 0.94
C GLY A 103 -9.84 12.43 1.22
N GLY A 104 -9.43 11.16 1.33
CA GLY A 104 -10.29 10.05 1.73
C GLY A 104 -10.39 9.88 3.24
N GLU A 105 -11.49 9.30 3.71
CA GLU A 105 -11.73 9.01 5.13
C GLU A 105 -11.36 7.58 5.53
N VAL A 106 -11.24 6.68 4.54
CA VAL A 106 -11.06 5.24 4.76
C VAL A 106 -9.59 4.85 4.64
N GLN A 107 -9.04 4.30 5.71
CA GLN A 107 -7.75 3.61 5.69
C GLN A 107 -7.95 2.19 5.17
N TRP A 108 -6.99 1.71 4.39
CA TRP A 108 -7.02 0.40 3.76
C TRP A 108 -5.65 -0.26 3.85
N LEU A 109 -5.65 -1.59 3.85
CA LEU A 109 -4.45 -2.40 3.96
C LEU A 109 -4.06 -2.91 2.58
N LEU A 110 -2.79 -2.78 2.22
CA LEU A 110 -2.16 -3.49 1.12
C LEU A 110 -1.26 -4.56 1.72
N ALA A 111 -1.54 -5.82 1.44
CA ALA A 111 -0.80 -6.94 1.98
C ALA A 111 -0.31 -7.85 0.84
N GLU A 112 0.93 -8.28 0.92
CA GLU A 112 1.44 -9.34 0.06
C GLU A 112 0.79 -10.68 0.43
N ASP A 113 0.27 -11.39 -0.57
CA ASP A 113 -0.37 -12.70 -0.43
C ASP A 113 0.59 -13.80 -0.90
N VAL A 114 1.28 -14.40 0.07
CA VAL A 114 2.29 -15.44 -0.19
C VAL A 114 1.66 -16.79 -0.58
N ASP A 115 0.43 -17.06 -0.16
CA ASP A 115 -0.28 -18.30 -0.47
C ASP A 115 -0.74 -18.29 -1.94
N ALA A 116 -1.29 -17.17 -2.40
CA ALA A 116 -1.66 -16.98 -3.82
C ALA A 116 -0.44 -17.01 -4.75
N ALA A 117 0.72 -16.50 -4.30
CA ALA A 117 1.96 -16.57 -5.06
C ALA A 117 2.51 -18.01 -5.18
N GLY A 118 2.30 -18.86 -4.16
CA GLY A 118 2.74 -20.25 -4.15
C GLY A 118 1.90 -21.20 -5.01
N ASP A 119 0.60 -20.94 -5.16
CA ASP A 119 -0.32 -21.77 -5.96
C ASP A 119 -0.21 -21.50 -7.48
N ALA A 120 0.38 -20.35 -7.85
CA ALA A 120 0.55 -19.92 -9.24
C ALA A 120 1.83 -20.46 -9.94
N ALA A 121 2.64 -21.28 -9.26
CA ALA A 121 3.96 -21.76 -9.71
C ALA A 121 3.97 -23.21 -10.25
#